data_AF-A0A1V4RN85-F1
#
_entry.id   AF-A0A1V4RN85-F1
#
_cell.length_a   1.000
_cell.length_b   1.000
_cell.length_c   1.000
_cell.angle_alpha   90.00
_cell.angle_beta   90.00
_cell.angle_gamma   90.00
#
_symmetry.space_group_name_H-M   'P 1'
#
loop_
_entity.id
_entity.type
_entity.pdbx_description
1 polymer ?
#
loop_
_entity_poly.entity_id
_entity_poly.type
_entity_poly.pdbx_seq_one_letter_code
_entity_poly.pdbx_strand_id
1 'polypeptide(L)'
;MKIKQFSVLTFCLLPAVFLDNALADGPPQVRAVENQAFAIGEKLCYILRYGPIGAGRGTMEVKDIRPVDQHPCYHVVSITRSNNFFSLFFRVKDQIESFIDTQGIFSRGFRKKIHEGSFKTTYTVFYDHEEHLAVSKNDTTEIPPLVQDPLSSFYFLRTCDLTPGKSVFVNYHSNNDVYRLEVQVLSRQRIKVKAGRFNCLVVRPLMETPGVFFKPKGKLTIWLTDDQRKMPVLMKLKLRVGSLTAELTRHWPKEPYFLSEKVRLRSQISPRFSIPELSSRVLLILYLISWWEKTFGLWWQRSLRQRRKGNQWWS
;
A
#
# COMPACT_ATOMS: atom_id res chain seq x y z
N MET A 1 -40.98 31.65 72.57
CA MET A 1 -41.69 31.14 71.37
C MET A 1 -40.99 29.86 70.91
N LYS A 2 -41.69 28.87 70.36
CA LYS A 2 -41.11 27.56 70.00
C LYS A 2 -40.22 27.65 68.73
N ILE A 3 -39.40 26.60 68.51
CA ILE A 3 -38.98 25.98 67.22
C ILE A 3 -37.45 25.88 66.95
N LYS A 4 -36.97 24.65 67.25
CA LYS A 4 -36.09 23.75 66.47
C LYS A 4 -34.59 24.07 66.24
N GLN A 5 -33.81 23.10 66.73
CA GLN A 5 -32.55 22.59 66.18
C GLN A 5 -32.57 22.46 64.64
N PHE A 6 -31.42 22.50 63.96
CA PHE A 6 -30.77 21.27 63.43
C PHE A 6 -29.36 21.53 62.84
N SER A 7 -28.48 20.56 63.12
CA SER A 7 -27.22 20.17 62.47
C SER A 7 -26.46 21.13 61.54
N VAL A 8 -25.24 21.47 61.95
CA VAL A 8 -24.14 21.83 61.04
C VAL A 8 -23.72 20.58 60.25
N LEU A 9 -24.06 20.56 58.96
CA LEU A 9 -23.57 19.55 58.01
C LEU A 9 -22.32 20.11 57.32
N THR A 10 -21.15 19.70 57.79
CA THR A 10 -19.86 20.06 57.19
C THR A 10 -19.74 19.42 55.81
N PHE A 11 -20.03 20.18 54.75
CA PHE A 11 -19.86 19.74 53.38
C PHE A 11 -18.36 19.74 53.05
N CYS A 12 -17.73 18.57 53.02
CA CYS A 12 -16.36 18.43 52.56
C CYS A 12 -16.27 18.81 51.08
N LEU A 13 -15.77 20.02 50.80
CA LEU A 13 -15.33 20.43 49.48
C LEU A 13 -14.11 19.60 49.07
N LEU A 14 -14.36 18.43 48.46
CA LEU A 14 -13.36 17.78 47.63
C LEU A 14 -13.03 18.72 46.47
N PRO A 15 -11.76 19.10 46.24
CA PRO A 15 -11.41 19.82 45.03
C PRO A 15 -11.73 18.93 43.84
N ALA A 16 -12.55 19.44 42.92
CA ALA A 16 -12.81 18.77 41.66
C ALA A 16 -11.47 18.66 40.91
N VAL A 17 -10.90 17.46 40.88
CA VAL A 17 -9.77 17.14 40.01
C VAL A 17 -10.33 17.10 38.59
N PHE A 18 -10.33 18.25 37.93
CA PHE A 18 -10.51 18.33 36.50
C PHE A 18 -9.35 17.57 35.85
N LEU A 19 -9.62 16.35 35.39
CA LEU A 19 -8.72 15.68 34.45
C LEU A 19 -8.82 16.44 33.13
N ASP A 20 -7.81 17.24 32.83
CA ASP A 20 -7.54 17.74 31.48
C ASP A 20 -7.16 16.56 30.57
N ASN A 21 -8.15 15.79 30.15
CA ASN A 21 -8.03 14.73 29.15
C ASN A 21 -7.96 15.31 27.72
N ALA A 22 -7.43 16.52 27.56
CA ALA A 22 -7.36 17.30 26.33
C ALA A 22 -5.96 17.26 25.67
N LEU A 23 -5.29 16.10 25.73
CA LEU A 23 -4.02 15.82 25.01
C LEU A 23 -3.99 14.38 24.46
N ALA A 24 -5.07 13.96 23.80
CA ALA A 24 -5.14 12.68 23.08
C ALA A 24 -5.18 12.85 21.54
N ASP A 25 -5.15 14.08 21.03
CA ASP A 25 -4.97 14.36 19.60
C ASP A 25 -3.49 14.26 19.21
N GLY A 26 -2.99 13.01 19.24
CA GLY A 26 -1.81 12.66 18.45
C GLY A 26 -2.11 12.88 16.96
N PRO A 27 -1.09 13.12 16.12
CA PRO A 27 -1.31 13.32 14.68
C PRO A 27 -2.12 12.16 14.10
N PRO A 28 -3.04 12.43 13.15
CA PRO A 28 -3.97 11.42 12.64
C PRO A 28 -3.20 10.18 12.21
N GLN A 29 -3.51 9.05 12.84
CA GLN A 29 -2.70 7.83 12.76
C GLN A 29 -2.84 7.20 11.37
N VAL A 30 -2.01 7.68 10.44
CA VAL A 30 -1.88 7.12 9.10
C VAL A 30 -1.47 5.66 9.24
N ARG A 31 -2.31 4.74 8.75
CA ARG A 31 -2.00 3.30 8.81
C ARG A 31 -0.64 3.04 8.16
N ALA A 32 0.21 2.26 8.81
CA ALA A 32 1.42 1.73 8.18
C ALA A 32 1.05 0.45 7.40
N VAL A 33 1.29 0.43 6.09
CA VAL A 33 1.07 -0.74 5.23
C VAL A 33 2.39 -1.17 4.62
N GLU A 34 2.86 -2.37 4.97
CA GLU A 34 4.07 -2.93 4.37
C GLU A 34 3.84 -3.25 2.89
N ASN A 35 4.51 -2.52 2.00
CA ASN A 35 4.42 -2.73 0.55
C ASN A 35 5.63 -3.52 0.02
N GLN A 36 5.44 -4.82 -0.19
CA GLN A 36 6.35 -5.67 -0.98
C GLN A 36 5.84 -5.94 -2.41
N ALA A 37 4.70 -5.34 -2.78
CA ALA A 37 3.92 -5.74 -3.94
C ALA A 37 4.30 -5.03 -5.23
N PHE A 38 4.73 -3.77 -5.15
CA PHE A 38 5.13 -2.91 -6.27
C PHE A 38 6.17 -1.88 -5.83
N ALA A 39 6.98 -1.39 -6.78
CA ALA A 39 7.93 -0.31 -6.54
C ALA A 39 8.08 0.60 -7.77
N ILE A 40 8.82 1.70 -7.61
CA ILE A 40 9.16 2.63 -8.70
C ILE A 40 9.85 1.85 -9.84
N GLY A 41 9.46 2.15 -11.08
CA GLY A 41 9.92 1.43 -12.27
C GLY A 41 9.13 0.15 -12.57
N GLU A 42 8.12 -0.21 -11.76
CA GLU A 42 7.14 -1.21 -12.18
C GLU A 42 6.42 -0.74 -13.44
N LYS A 43 6.35 -1.61 -14.45
CA LYS A 43 5.58 -1.36 -15.68
C LYS A 43 4.90 -2.64 -16.16
N LEU A 44 3.58 -2.63 -16.21
CA LEU A 44 2.73 -3.73 -16.68
C LEU A 44 2.12 -3.35 -18.03
N CYS A 45 2.30 -4.20 -19.05
CA CYS A 45 1.87 -3.93 -20.43
C CYS A 45 0.84 -4.94 -20.91
N TYR A 46 -0.32 -4.47 -21.36
CA TYR A 46 -1.49 -5.26 -21.73
C TYR A 46 -1.82 -5.17 -23.21
N ILE A 47 -2.36 -6.26 -23.77
CA ILE A 47 -3.15 -6.22 -25.00
C ILE A 47 -4.62 -6.23 -24.62
N LEU A 48 -5.40 -5.34 -25.23
CA LEU A 48 -6.83 -5.20 -25.00
C LEU A 48 -7.60 -5.86 -26.14
N ARG A 49 -8.66 -6.59 -25.81
CA ARG A 49 -9.53 -7.30 -26.75
C ARG A 49 -11.01 -7.10 -26.45
N TYR A 50 -11.83 -7.09 -27.49
CA TYR A 50 -13.29 -7.24 -27.40
C TYR A 50 -13.67 -8.56 -28.06
N GLY A 51 -14.04 -9.56 -27.25
CA GLY A 51 -14.15 -10.94 -27.72
C GLY A 51 -12.83 -11.42 -28.35
N PRO A 52 -12.83 -11.99 -29.56
CA PRO A 52 -11.60 -12.39 -30.26
C PRO A 52 -10.82 -11.19 -30.82
N ILE A 53 -11.49 -10.08 -31.11
CA ILE A 53 -10.94 -8.92 -31.83
C ILE A 53 -9.97 -8.14 -30.94
N GLY A 54 -8.80 -7.79 -31.47
CA GLY A 54 -7.90 -6.86 -30.79
C GLY A 54 -8.50 -5.45 -30.77
N ALA A 55 -8.66 -4.87 -29.58
CA ALA A 55 -9.21 -3.53 -29.40
C ALA A 55 -8.11 -2.48 -29.19
N GLY A 56 -6.99 -2.84 -28.53
CA GLY A 56 -5.99 -1.85 -28.15
C GLY A 56 -4.81 -2.38 -27.34
N ARG A 57 -4.12 -1.47 -26.66
CA ARG A 57 -3.05 -1.75 -25.68
C ARG A 57 -3.23 -0.86 -24.46
N GLY A 58 -2.86 -1.38 -23.29
CA GLY A 58 -2.84 -0.65 -22.03
C GLY A 58 -1.48 -0.74 -21.36
N THR A 59 -1.11 0.23 -20.54
CA THR A 59 0.05 0.16 -19.64
C THR A 59 -0.31 0.70 -18.27
N MET A 60 0.17 0.08 -17.20
CA MET A 60 0.15 0.62 -15.83
C MET A 60 1.60 0.74 -15.36
N GLU A 61 1.99 1.87 -14.79
CA GLU A 61 3.39 2.17 -14.48
C GLU A 61 3.53 2.99 -13.19
N VAL A 62 4.37 2.54 -12.26
CA VAL A 62 4.74 3.30 -11.05
C VAL A 62 5.95 4.15 -11.44
N LYS A 63 5.73 5.42 -11.77
CA LYS A 63 6.72 6.23 -12.50
C LYS A 63 7.82 6.80 -11.59
N ASP A 64 7.41 7.47 -10.54
CA ASP A 64 8.25 8.26 -9.64
C ASP A 64 7.54 8.44 -8.28
N ILE A 65 8.23 9.00 -7.30
CA ILE A 65 7.59 9.58 -6.11
C ILE A 65 7.34 11.06 -6.41
N ARG A 66 6.15 11.55 -6.07
CA ARG A 66 5.79 12.97 -6.14
C ARG A 66 5.10 13.37 -4.84
N PRO A 67 5.46 14.51 -4.22
CA PRO A 67 4.70 15.00 -3.10
C PRO A 67 3.32 15.48 -3.56
N VAL A 68 2.28 15.15 -2.80
CA VAL A 68 0.97 15.81 -2.85
C VAL A 68 0.71 16.33 -1.46
N ASP A 69 0.56 17.64 -1.34
CA ASP A 69 0.48 18.35 -0.05
C ASP A 69 1.54 17.85 0.96
N GLN A 70 2.82 18.06 0.61
CA GLN A 70 4.01 17.66 1.38
C GLN A 70 4.20 16.13 1.60
N HIS A 71 3.18 15.31 1.39
CA HIS A 71 3.22 13.87 1.61
C HIS A 71 3.78 13.10 0.39
N PRO A 72 4.80 12.23 0.57
CA PRO A 72 5.37 11.44 -0.52
C PRO A 72 4.37 10.41 -1.04
N CYS A 73 4.02 10.52 -2.33
CA CYS A 73 3.11 9.61 -3.02
C CYS A 73 3.79 8.85 -4.16
N TYR A 74 3.50 7.56 -4.31
CA TYR A 74 3.72 6.85 -5.56
C TYR A 74 2.84 7.47 -6.65
N HIS A 75 3.45 7.97 -7.71
CA HIS A 75 2.74 8.46 -8.88
C HIS A 75 2.57 7.32 -9.89
N VAL A 76 1.36 6.77 -9.92
CA VAL A 76 0.98 5.64 -10.78
C VAL A 76 0.22 6.16 -11.99
N VAL A 77 0.65 5.75 -13.19
CA VAL A 77 0.05 6.18 -14.45
C VAL A 77 -0.43 4.98 -15.25
N SER A 78 -1.72 4.99 -15.58
CA SER A 78 -2.36 4.06 -16.51
C SER A 78 -2.64 4.77 -17.85
N ILE A 79 -2.26 4.16 -18.96
CA ILE A 79 -2.49 4.69 -20.32
C ILE A 79 -3.15 3.61 -21.17
N THR A 80 -4.28 3.95 -21.78
CA THR A 80 -5.03 3.06 -22.68
C THR A 80 -5.12 3.67 -24.07
N ARG A 81 -4.89 2.86 -25.12
CA ARG A 81 -4.97 3.28 -26.52
C ARG A 81 -5.65 2.21 -27.37
N SER A 82 -6.63 2.58 -28.18
CA SER A 82 -7.16 1.68 -29.21
C SER A 82 -6.10 1.38 -30.28
N ASN A 83 -6.21 0.25 -30.98
CA ASN A 83 -5.34 -0.07 -32.10
C ASN A 83 -5.84 0.60 -33.40
N ASN A 84 -5.05 0.58 -34.47
CA ASN A 84 -5.40 1.28 -35.71
C ASN A 84 -6.75 0.83 -36.30
N PHE A 85 -7.03 -0.47 -36.30
CA PHE A 85 -8.28 -1.03 -36.84
C PHE A 85 -9.51 -0.57 -36.05
N PHE A 86 -9.45 -0.62 -34.72
CA PHE A 86 -10.54 -0.15 -33.86
C PHE A 86 -10.64 1.38 -33.84
N SER A 87 -9.52 2.10 -34.03
CA SER A 87 -9.48 3.57 -34.09
C SER A 87 -10.15 4.18 -35.32
N LEU A 88 -10.36 3.39 -36.38
CA LEU A 88 -11.14 3.81 -37.56
C LEU A 88 -12.62 3.99 -37.23
N PHE A 89 -13.12 3.31 -36.20
CA PHE A 89 -14.51 3.39 -35.74
C PHE A 89 -14.65 4.14 -34.41
N PHE A 90 -13.73 3.92 -33.47
CA PHE A 90 -13.72 4.59 -32.16
C PHE A 90 -12.28 4.73 -31.62
N ARG A 91 -11.72 5.93 -31.68
CA ARG A 91 -10.36 6.23 -31.19
C ARG A 91 -10.37 6.46 -29.69
N VAL A 92 -9.65 5.63 -28.94
CA VAL A 92 -9.47 5.72 -27.48
C VAL A 92 -8.03 6.15 -27.18
N LYS A 93 -7.85 7.18 -26.35
CA LYS A 93 -6.54 7.62 -25.82
C LYS A 93 -6.71 8.19 -24.41
N ASP A 94 -6.78 7.30 -23.44
CA ASP A 94 -7.01 7.67 -22.05
C ASP A 94 -5.72 7.63 -21.24
N GLN A 95 -5.67 8.51 -20.25
CA GLN A 95 -4.61 8.59 -19.26
C GLN A 95 -5.27 8.79 -17.89
N ILE A 96 -4.96 7.89 -16.96
CA ILE A 96 -5.40 7.92 -15.58
C ILE A 96 -4.15 7.98 -14.71
N GLU A 97 -4.13 8.89 -13.74
CA GLU A 97 -3.01 9.13 -12.83
C GLU A 97 -3.56 9.08 -11.40
N SER A 98 -2.84 8.41 -10.51
CA SER A 98 -3.15 8.33 -9.08
C SER A 98 -1.89 8.63 -8.26
N PHE A 99 -2.06 9.38 -7.19
CA PHE A 99 -1.04 9.75 -6.23
C PHE A 99 -1.35 9.01 -4.94
N ILE A 100 -0.65 7.90 -4.73
CA ILE A 100 -0.90 6.95 -3.65
C ILE A 100 0.09 7.20 -2.52
N ASP A 101 -0.38 7.52 -1.32
CA ASP A 101 0.43 7.70 -0.13
C ASP A 101 1.40 6.51 0.07
N THR A 102 2.69 6.80 0.25
CA THR A 102 3.74 5.76 0.33
C THR A 102 3.73 4.92 1.60
N GLN A 103 3.11 5.41 2.70
CA GLN A 103 3.06 4.69 3.98
C GLN A 103 1.75 3.91 4.12
N GLY A 104 0.61 4.56 3.85
CA GLY A 104 -0.72 3.99 4.04
C GLY A 104 -1.38 3.44 2.79
N ILE A 105 -0.82 3.64 1.59
CA ILE A 105 -1.34 3.09 0.33
C ILE A 105 -2.82 3.49 0.14
N PHE A 106 -3.10 4.79 0.15
CA PHE A 106 -4.42 5.39 -0.11
C PHE A 106 -4.29 6.62 -1.01
N SER A 107 -5.40 7.10 -1.58
CA SER A 107 -5.33 8.19 -2.55
C SER A 107 -5.20 9.56 -1.87
N ARG A 108 -4.22 10.35 -2.29
CA ARG A 108 -4.12 11.80 -2.01
C ARG A 108 -4.48 12.66 -3.22
N GLY A 109 -4.47 12.08 -4.42
CA GLY A 109 -4.96 12.73 -5.62
C GLY A 109 -5.23 11.75 -6.74
N PHE A 110 -6.23 12.07 -7.56
CA PHE A 110 -6.60 11.28 -8.74
C PHE A 110 -6.91 12.19 -9.92
N ARG A 111 -6.49 11.77 -11.11
CA ARG A 111 -6.74 12.49 -12.36
C ARG A 111 -7.06 11.52 -13.47
N LYS A 112 -8.10 11.80 -14.25
CA LYS A 112 -8.42 11.09 -15.50
C LYS A 112 -8.55 12.09 -16.64
N LYS A 113 -7.93 11.76 -17.78
CA LYS A 113 -8.07 12.45 -19.06
C LYS A 113 -8.50 11.41 -20.09
N ILE A 114 -9.75 11.47 -20.51
CA ILE A 114 -10.39 10.52 -21.42
C ILE A 114 -10.52 11.18 -22.79
N HIS A 115 -10.27 10.42 -23.86
CA HIS A 115 -10.48 10.85 -25.24
C HIS A 115 -10.96 9.65 -26.05
N GLU A 116 -12.27 9.58 -26.24
CA GLU A 116 -13.01 8.47 -26.84
C GLU A 116 -13.87 9.00 -28.01
N GLY A 117 -13.35 8.90 -29.23
CA GLY A 117 -14.00 9.48 -30.41
C GLY A 117 -14.10 11.00 -30.30
N SER A 118 -15.33 11.55 -30.33
CA SER A 118 -15.60 12.96 -30.07
C SER A 118 -15.62 13.31 -28.57
N PHE A 119 -15.85 12.33 -27.69
CA PHE A 119 -15.95 12.55 -26.26
C PHE A 119 -14.57 12.83 -25.64
N LYS A 120 -14.47 13.94 -24.92
CA LYS A 120 -13.28 14.37 -24.20
C LYS A 120 -13.68 14.85 -22.83
N THR A 121 -13.05 14.33 -21.78
CA THR A 121 -13.22 14.85 -20.43
C THR A 121 -11.90 14.85 -19.67
N THR A 122 -11.74 15.80 -18.76
CA THR A 122 -10.64 15.84 -17.80
C THR A 122 -11.25 16.11 -16.42
N TYR A 123 -10.90 15.25 -15.47
CA TYR A 123 -11.34 15.33 -14.08
C TYR A 123 -10.12 15.16 -13.19
N THR A 124 -10.01 16.00 -12.19
CA THR A 124 -8.98 15.98 -11.15
C THR A 124 -9.68 16.15 -9.82
N VAL A 125 -9.27 15.36 -8.83
CA VAL A 125 -9.71 15.45 -7.44
C VAL A 125 -8.50 15.27 -6.52
N PHE A 126 -8.45 16.05 -5.45
CA PHE A 126 -7.51 15.90 -4.35
C PHE A 126 -8.27 15.43 -3.11
N TYR A 127 -7.61 14.65 -2.27
CA TYR A 127 -8.22 14.07 -1.07
C TYR A 127 -7.56 14.66 0.15
N ASP A 128 -8.29 15.52 0.83
CA ASP A 128 -7.95 16.04 2.14
C ASP A 128 -8.43 15.04 3.20
N HIS A 129 -7.48 14.40 3.88
CA HIS A 129 -7.79 13.42 4.93
C HIS A 129 -7.86 14.04 6.32
N GLU A 130 -7.50 15.31 6.48
CA GLU A 130 -7.60 16.06 7.73
C GLU A 130 -9.01 16.64 7.85
N GLU A 131 -9.50 17.31 6.80
CA GLU A 131 -10.87 17.85 6.71
C GLU A 131 -11.90 16.81 6.24
N HIS A 132 -11.46 15.61 5.85
CA HIS A 132 -12.31 14.53 5.30
C HIS A 132 -13.07 14.92 4.01
N LEU A 133 -12.40 15.63 3.07
CA LEU A 133 -12.99 16.14 1.83
C LEU A 133 -12.28 15.64 0.55
N ALA A 134 -13.06 15.22 -0.44
CA ALA A 134 -12.62 15.09 -1.82
C ALA A 134 -12.94 16.37 -2.60
N VAL A 135 -11.91 17.16 -2.91
CA VAL A 135 -12.04 18.46 -3.59
C VAL A 135 -11.74 18.32 -5.08
N SER A 136 -12.75 18.57 -5.91
CA SER A 136 -12.64 18.60 -7.37
C SER A 136 -12.91 20.01 -7.90
N LYS A 137 -12.68 20.26 -9.21
CA LYS A 137 -12.89 21.60 -9.80
C LYS A 137 -14.33 22.14 -9.59
N ASN A 138 -15.33 21.26 -9.62
CA ASN A 138 -16.74 21.66 -9.71
C ASN A 138 -17.57 21.21 -8.49
N ASP A 139 -16.95 20.54 -7.51
CA ASP A 139 -17.66 19.78 -6.49
C ASP A 139 -16.72 19.41 -5.34
N THR A 140 -17.27 19.31 -4.13
CA THR A 140 -16.57 18.89 -2.90
C THR A 140 -17.45 17.89 -2.17
N THR A 141 -16.92 16.70 -1.90
CA THR A 141 -17.69 15.58 -1.31
C THR A 141 -17.02 15.11 -0.02
N GLU A 142 -17.80 14.85 1.03
CA GLU A 142 -17.29 14.17 2.24
C GLU A 142 -16.73 12.78 1.88
N ILE A 143 -15.60 12.42 2.49
CA ILE A 143 -14.94 11.12 2.30
C ILE A 143 -14.60 10.47 3.64
N PRO A 144 -14.73 9.14 3.75
CA PRO A 144 -14.19 8.42 4.89
C PRO A 144 -12.65 8.37 4.82
N PRO A 145 -11.96 8.22 5.96
CA PRO A 145 -10.50 8.06 5.98
C PRO A 145 -9.99 6.94 5.05
N LEU A 146 -8.78 7.14 4.53
CA LEU A 146 -8.02 6.15 3.75
C LEU A 146 -8.72 5.69 2.45
N VAL A 147 -9.60 6.54 1.92
CA VAL A 147 -10.34 6.30 0.67
C VAL A 147 -9.42 6.00 -0.51
N GLN A 148 -9.91 5.16 -1.40
CA GLN A 148 -9.21 4.73 -2.60
C GLN A 148 -9.89 5.27 -3.85
N ASP A 149 -9.09 5.58 -4.86
CA ASP A 149 -9.55 5.91 -6.20
C ASP A 149 -9.55 4.64 -7.10
N PRO A 150 -10.05 4.73 -8.36
CA PRO A 150 -10.08 3.60 -9.30
C PRO A 150 -8.75 2.90 -9.54
N LEU A 151 -7.62 3.58 -9.43
CA LEU A 151 -6.28 3.04 -9.65
C LEU A 151 -5.58 2.72 -8.32
N SER A 152 -5.73 3.54 -7.28
CA SER A 152 -5.13 3.26 -5.96
C SER A 152 -5.71 2.00 -5.33
N SER A 153 -7.02 1.74 -5.48
CA SER A 153 -7.68 0.52 -5.00
C SER A 153 -7.08 -0.76 -5.58
N PHE A 154 -6.69 -0.75 -6.87
CA PHE A 154 -5.97 -1.86 -7.50
C PHE A 154 -4.60 -2.10 -6.88
N TYR A 155 -3.90 -1.05 -6.44
CA TYR A 155 -2.58 -1.15 -5.83
C TYR A 155 -2.65 -1.53 -4.34
N PHE A 156 -3.60 -0.97 -3.59
CA PHE A 156 -3.90 -1.37 -2.21
C PHE A 156 -4.29 -2.85 -2.10
N LEU A 157 -5.13 -3.36 -3.00
CA LEU A 157 -5.52 -4.78 -3.00
C LEU A 157 -4.31 -5.74 -3.08
N ARG A 158 -3.20 -5.30 -3.66
CA ARG A 158 -1.99 -6.11 -3.80
C ARG A 158 -1.20 -6.25 -2.50
N THR A 159 -1.38 -5.34 -1.53
CA THR A 159 -0.76 -5.43 -0.21
C THR A 159 -1.60 -6.26 0.78
N CYS A 160 -2.89 -6.49 0.51
CA CYS A 160 -3.77 -7.29 1.36
C CYS A 160 -3.44 -8.80 1.37
N ASP A 161 -3.85 -9.51 2.44
CA ASP A 161 -4.08 -10.96 2.38
C ASP A 161 -5.27 -11.23 1.47
N LEU A 162 -5.08 -12.11 0.49
CA LEU A 162 -6.09 -12.53 -0.47
C LEU A 162 -6.33 -14.05 -0.34
N THR A 163 -6.78 -14.47 0.85
CA THR A 163 -7.18 -15.85 1.11
C THR A 163 -8.51 -16.17 0.38
N PRO A 164 -8.58 -17.19 -0.49
CA PRO A 164 -9.83 -17.61 -1.13
C PRO A 164 -10.94 -17.95 -0.12
N GLY A 165 -12.17 -17.55 -0.45
CA GLY A 165 -13.32 -17.64 0.44
C GLY A 165 -13.52 -16.43 1.36
N LYS A 166 -12.58 -15.49 1.41
CA LYS A 166 -12.72 -14.21 2.13
C LYS A 166 -12.94 -13.04 1.16
N SER A 167 -13.37 -11.91 1.72
CA SER A 167 -13.51 -10.63 1.03
C SER A 167 -12.68 -9.54 1.69
N VAL A 168 -12.20 -8.59 0.88
CA VAL A 168 -11.55 -7.35 1.34
C VAL A 168 -12.51 -6.19 1.10
N PHE A 169 -12.76 -5.34 2.10
CA PHE A 169 -13.60 -4.16 1.96
C PHE A 169 -12.77 -2.90 1.81
N VAL A 170 -13.17 -2.02 0.90
CA VAL A 170 -12.43 -0.80 0.54
C VAL A 170 -13.38 0.38 0.45
N ASN A 171 -13.06 1.47 1.14
CA ASN A 171 -13.68 2.78 0.93
C ASN A 171 -13.24 3.30 -0.44
N TYR A 172 -14.19 3.57 -1.34
CA TYR A 172 -13.90 3.82 -2.75
C TYR A 172 -14.60 5.09 -3.24
N HIS A 173 -13.83 6.08 -3.70
CA HIS A 173 -14.36 7.32 -4.27
C HIS A 173 -14.22 7.33 -5.80
N SER A 174 -15.29 7.70 -6.50
CA SER A 174 -15.30 7.79 -7.95
C SER A 174 -16.42 8.68 -8.46
N ASN A 175 -16.07 9.75 -9.17
CA ASN A 175 -17.01 10.70 -9.77
C ASN A 175 -17.87 11.48 -8.75
N ASN A 176 -17.29 11.86 -7.61
CA ASN A 176 -17.96 12.61 -6.53
C ASN A 176 -18.97 11.78 -5.73
N ASP A 177 -18.92 10.45 -5.88
CA ASP A 177 -19.65 9.49 -5.05
C ASP A 177 -18.66 8.65 -4.23
N VAL A 178 -19.06 8.29 -3.00
CA VAL A 178 -18.37 7.31 -2.15
C VAL A 178 -19.14 5.99 -2.12
N TYR A 179 -18.41 4.89 -2.26
CA TYR A 179 -18.92 3.53 -2.30
C TYR A 179 -18.18 2.64 -1.30
N ARG A 180 -18.85 1.56 -0.84
CA ARG A 180 -18.18 0.43 -0.20
C ARG A 180 -17.92 -0.63 -1.26
N LEU A 181 -16.65 -0.92 -1.52
CA LEU A 181 -16.24 -1.91 -2.50
C LEU A 181 -15.90 -3.22 -1.77
N GLU A 182 -16.70 -4.27 -1.99
CA GLU A 182 -16.34 -5.64 -1.61
C GLU A 182 -15.46 -6.24 -2.71
N VAL A 183 -14.30 -6.79 -2.36
CA VAL A 183 -13.47 -7.57 -3.27
C VAL A 183 -13.41 -9.02 -2.81
N GLN A 184 -14.24 -9.85 -3.44
CA GLN A 184 -14.34 -11.29 -3.15
C GLN A 184 -13.14 -12.04 -3.72
N VAL A 185 -12.45 -12.83 -2.90
CA VAL A 185 -11.40 -13.75 -3.34
C VAL A 185 -11.99 -15.13 -3.58
N LEU A 186 -12.02 -15.58 -4.83
CA LEU A 186 -12.86 -16.69 -5.25
C LEU A 186 -12.14 -18.04 -5.26
N SER A 187 -10.95 -18.10 -5.87
CA SER A 187 -10.25 -19.37 -6.15
C SER A 187 -8.80 -19.14 -6.57
N ARG A 188 -8.04 -20.24 -6.67
CA ARG A 188 -6.74 -20.28 -7.35
C ARG A 188 -6.89 -20.90 -8.73
N GLN A 189 -6.27 -20.31 -9.76
CA GLN A 189 -6.31 -20.79 -11.14
C GLN A 189 -4.96 -20.59 -11.83
N ARG A 190 -4.56 -21.53 -12.69
CA ARG A 190 -3.34 -21.42 -13.49
C ARG A 190 -3.65 -20.78 -14.85
N ILE A 191 -3.11 -19.59 -15.11
CA ILE A 191 -3.43 -18.78 -16.29
C ILE A 191 -2.23 -18.72 -17.23
N LYS A 192 -2.46 -18.93 -18.53
CA LYS A 192 -1.49 -18.71 -19.61
C LYS A 192 -1.84 -17.41 -20.35
N VAL A 193 -0.87 -16.51 -20.46
CA VAL A 193 -0.93 -15.26 -21.21
C VAL A 193 0.35 -15.09 -22.04
N LYS A 194 0.42 -14.07 -22.90
CA LYS A 194 1.64 -13.70 -23.64
C LYS A 194 2.85 -13.45 -22.74
N ALA A 195 2.66 -12.96 -21.51
CA ALA A 195 3.75 -12.77 -20.55
C ALA A 195 4.30 -14.06 -19.90
N GLY A 196 3.59 -15.20 -20.01
CA GLY A 196 4.00 -16.47 -19.38
C GLY A 196 2.83 -17.31 -18.84
N ARG A 197 3.16 -18.26 -17.96
CA ARG A 197 2.19 -19.06 -17.18
C ARG A 197 2.34 -18.70 -15.71
N PHE A 198 1.22 -18.39 -15.05
CA PHE A 198 1.19 -17.95 -13.66
C PHE A 198 0.16 -18.76 -12.87
N ASN A 199 0.47 -19.04 -11.60
CA ASN A 199 -0.57 -19.37 -10.62
C ASN A 199 -1.19 -18.05 -10.17
N CYS A 200 -2.51 -17.96 -10.15
CA CYS A 200 -3.21 -16.72 -9.89
C CYS A 200 -4.34 -16.90 -8.86
N LEU A 201 -4.49 -15.89 -8.00
CA LEU A 201 -5.68 -15.65 -7.21
C LEU A 201 -6.73 -14.95 -8.07
N VAL A 202 -7.95 -15.45 -8.05
CA VAL A 202 -9.08 -14.90 -8.81
C VAL A 202 -9.92 -14.03 -7.90
N VAL A 203 -10.01 -12.74 -8.20
CA VAL A 203 -10.78 -11.78 -7.40
C VAL A 203 -11.89 -11.13 -8.22
N ARG A 204 -12.94 -10.70 -7.52
CA ARG A 204 -14.08 -9.98 -8.09
C ARG A 204 -14.45 -8.77 -7.23
N PRO A 205 -14.30 -7.54 -7.74
CA PRO A 205 -14.90 -6.37 -7.13
C PRO A 205 -16.42 -6.37 -7.35
N LEU A 206 -17.15 -6.06 -6.29
CA LEU A 206 -18.58 -5.78 -6.24
C LEU A 206 -18.75 -4.42 -5.56
N MET A 207 -19.48 -3.51 -6.20
CA MET A 207 -19.77 -2.19 -5.64
C MET A 207 -21.09 -2.27 -4.90
N GLU A 208 -21.07 -2.00 -3.59
CA GLU A 208 -22.27 -1.82 -2.79
C GLU A 208 -22.66 -0.33 -2.82
N THR A 209 -23.93 -0.06 -3.10
CA THR A 209 -24.52 1.27 -2.95
C THR A 209 -25.69 1.15 -1.97
N PRO A 210 -25.67 1.81 -0.81
CA PRO A 210 -26.81 1.85 0.09
C PRO A 210 -28.05 2.39 -0.64
N GLY A 211 -29.19 1.71 -0.50
CA GLY A 211 -30.49 2.17 -1.03
C GLY A 211 -30.68 2.09 -2.56
N VAL A 212 -29.66 1.80 -3.36
CA VAL A 212 -29.76 1.76 -4.83
C VAL A 212 -29.44 0.37 -5.37
N PHE A 213 -30.38 -0.22 -6.11
CA PHE A 213 -30.16 -1.45 -6.90
C PHE A 213 -29.26 -1.20 -8.12
N PHE A 214 -28.02 -0.76 -7.89
CA PHE A 214 -27.06 -0.51 -8.95
C PHE A 214 -26.58 -1.83 -9.57
N LYS A 215 -27.27 -2.28 -10.62
CA LYS A 215 -26.85 -3.46 -11.40
C LYS A 215 -25.52 -3.12 -12.10
N PRO A 216 -24.40 -3.77 -11.77
CA PRO A 216 -23.12 -3.47 -12.41
C PRO A 216 -23.22 -3.65 -13.92
N LYS A 217 -22.74 -2.68 -14.70
CA LYS A 217 -22.81 -2.70 -16.19
C LYS A 217 -22.05 -3.87 -16.82
N GLY A 218 -21.25 -4.59 -16.03
CA GLY A 218 -20.69 -5.88 -16.38
C GLY A 218 -20.10 -6.59 -15.16
N LYS A 219 -19.74 -7.86 -15.32
CA LYS A 219 -19.06 -8.67 -14.28
C LYS A 219 -17.56 -8.63 -14.53
N LEU A 220 -16.83 -7.85 -13.72
CA LEU A 220 -15.37 -7.83 -13.72
C LEU A 220 -14.83 -9.07 -12.99
N THR A 221 -13.73 -9.62 -13.47
CA THR A 221 -12.94 -10.64 -12.77
C THR A 221 -11.48 -10.41 -13.10
N ILE A 222 -10.62 -10.47 -12.09
CA ILE A 222 -9.20 -10.14 -12.17
C ILE A 222 -8.42 -11.36 -11.67
N TRP A 223 -7.35 -11.71 -12.36
CA TRP A 223 -6.41 -12.76 -11.96
C TRP A 223 -5.10 -12.10 -11.57
N LEU A 224 -4.83 -12.04 -10.27
CA LEU A 224 -3.58 -11.53 -9.69
C LEU A 224 -2.61 -12.70 -9.48
N THR A 225 -1.30 -12.52 -9.62
CA THR A 225 -0.34 -13.60 -9.29
C THR A 225 -0.50 -14.06 -7.83
N ASP A 226 -0.41 -15.37 -7.59
CA ASP A 226 -0.35 -15.98 -6.25
C ASP A 226 1.10 -15.92 -5.73
N ASP A 227 1.64 -14.69 -5.69
CA ASP A 227 2.96 -14.32 -5.16
C ASP A 227 2.85 -12.98 -4.41
N GLN A 228 3.93 -12.51 -3.78
CA GLN A 228 3.90 -11.23 -3.04
C GLN A 228 3.57 -10.01 -3.91
N ARG A 229 3.85 -10.06 -5.22
CA ARG A 229 3.60 -8.93 -6.13
C ARG A 229 2.12 -8.73 -6.47
N LYS A 230 1.35 -9.83 -6.45
CA LYS A 230 -0.06 -9.89 -6.86
C LYS A 230 -0.33 -9.12 -8.17
N MET A 231 0.55 -9.28 -9.17
CA MET A 231 0.47 -8.58 -10.45
C MET A 231 -0.82 -8.98 -11.18
N PRO A 232 -1.62 -8.02 -11.70
CA PRO A 232 -2.74 -8.35 -12.58
C PRO A 232 -2.26 -8.96 -13.90
N VAL A 233 -2.45 -10.27 -14.05
CA VAL A 233 -2.09 -11.10 -15.22
C VAL A 233 -3.17 -11.05 -16.29
N LEU A 234 -4.44 -11.06 -15.86
CA LEU A 234 -5.61 -11.03 -16.73
C LEU A 234 -6.72 -10.24 -16.05
N MET A 235 -7.43 -9.42 -16.81
CA MET A 235 -8.66 -8.76 -16.38
C MET A 235 -9.73 -9.00 -17.44
N LYS A 236 -10.93 -9.42 -17.03
CA LYS A 236 -12.05 -9.69 -17.94
C LYS A 236 -13.33 -9.06 -17.43
N LEU A 237 -13.91 -8.17 -18.22
CA LEU A 237 -15.23 -7.57 -17.99
C LEU A 237 -16.24 -8.23 -18.93
N LYS A 238 -17.13 -9.07 -18.38
CA LYS A 238 -18.27 -9.62 -19.13
C LYS A 238 -19.38 -8.58 -19.20
N LEU A 239 -19.72 -8.14 -20.41
CA LEU A 239 -20.81 -7.18 -20.68
C LEU A 239 -22.10 -7.93 -21.04
N ARG A 240 -23.19 -7.22 -21.33
CA ARG A 240 -24.42 -7.80 -21.90
C ARG A 240 -24.15 -8.45 -23.27
N VAL A 241 -23.36 -7.79 -24.11
CA VAL A 241 -22.89 -8.28 -25.40
C VAL A 241 -21.36 -8.30 -25.37
N GLY A 242 -20.76 -9.45 -25.64
CA GLY A 242 -19.31 -9.62 -25.65
C GLY A 242 -18.61 -9.51 -24.28
N SER A 243 -17.29 -9.38 -24.33
CA SER A 243 -16.46 -9.16 -23.14
C SER A 243 -15.19 -8.41 -23.50
N LEU A 244 -14.83 -7.41 -22.69
CA LEU A 244 -13.53 -6.75 -22.74
C LEU A 244 -12.52 -7.55 -21.94
N THR A 245 -11.32 -7.73 -22.48
CA THR A 245 -10.23 -8.47 -21.84
C THR A 245 -8.92 -7.69 -21.95
N ALA A 246 -8.21 -7.54 -20.83
CA ALA A 246 -6.83 -7.03 -20.78
C ALA A 246 -5.90 -8.18 -20.37
N GLU A 247 -5.02 -8.58 -21.28
CA GLU A 247 -4.13 -9.73 -21.11
C GLU A 247 -2.68 -9.25 -20.96
N LEU A 248 -1.98 -9.64 -19.89
CA LEU A 248 -0.60 -9.22 -19.63
C LEU A 248 0.35 -9.79 -20.70
N THR A 249 1.10 -8.90 -21.34
CA THR A 249 2.04 -9.21 -22.42
C THR A 249 3.50 -9.08 -22.00
N ARG A 250 3.82 -8.08 -21.18
CA ARG A 250 5.14 -7.83 -20.60
C ARG A 250 4.97 -7.18 -19.24
N HIS A 251 5.94 -7.41 -18.37
CA HIS A 251 6.07 -6.74 -17.07
C HIS A 251 7.56 -6.51 -16.79
N TRP A 252 7.84 -5.45 -16.05
CA TRP A 252 9.15 -5.14 -15.46
C TRP A 252 8.95 -4.66 -14.01
N PRO A 253 9.90 -4.91 -13.10
CA PRO A 253 11.01 -5.86 -13.24
C PRO A 253 10.53 -7.31 -13.44
N LYS A 254 11.46 -8.18 -13.84
CA LYS A 254 11.19 -9.61 -13.99
C LYS A 254 11.21 -10.34 -12.65
N GLU A 255 12.23 -10.05 -11.85
CA GLU A 255 12.33 -10.54 -10.48
C GLU A 255 11.45 -9.75 -9.51
N PRO A 256 11.05 -10.36 -8.37
CA PRO A 256 10.45 -9.66 -7.25
C PRO A 256 11.31 -8.53 -6.68
N TYR A 257 10.66 -7.49 -6.16
CA TYR A 257 11.31 -6.27 -5.65
C TYR A 257 12.30 -6.56 -4.51
N PHE A 258 11.90 -7.38 -3.53
CA PHE A 258 12.74 -7.79 -2.40
C PHE A 258 13.99 -8.59 -2.82
N LEU A 259 13.95 -9.30 -3.95
CA LEU A 259 15.14 -9.95 -4.52
C LEU A 259 16.02 -8.92 -5.24
N SER A 260 15.42 -7.99 -5.99
CA SER A 260 16.18 -6.96 -6.70
C SER A 260 17.00 -6.06 -5.76
N GLU A 261 16.49 -5.79 -4.55
CA GLU A 261 17.20 -5.03 -3.52
C GLU A 261 18.36 -5.83 -2.91
N LYS A 262 18.14 -7.08 -2.51
CA LYS A 262 19.21 -7.99 -2.04
C LYS A 262 20.30 -8.19 -3.10
N VAL A 263 19.93 -8.28 -4.39
CA VAL A 263 20.88 -8.37 -5.51
C VAL A 263 21.63 -7.05 -5.71
N ARG A 264 20.93 -5.89 -5.65
CA ARG A 264 21.56 -4.56 -5.73
C ARG A 264 22.60 -4.38 -4.63
N LEU A 265 22.24 -4.64 -3.38
CA LEU A 265 23.15 -4.59 -2.23
C LEU A 265 24.35 -5.53 -2.42
N ARG A 266 24.13 -6.77 -2.86
CA ARG A 266 25.23 -7.70 -3.19
C ARG A 266 26.12 -7.23 -4.33
N SER A 267 25.58 -6.52 -5.34
CA SER A 267 26.36 -5.98 -6.46
C SER A 267 27.11 -4.69 -6.13
N GLN A 268 26.64 -3.93 -5.13
CA GLN A 268 27.34 -2.76 -4.58
C GLN A 268 28.52 -3.18 -3.68
N ILE A 269 28.49 -4.39 -3.12
CA ILE A 269 29.67 -5.06 -2.56
C ILE A 269 30.53 -5.56 -3.74
N SER A 270 31.32 -4.67 -4.32
CA SER A 270 32.26 -5.05 -5.38
C SER A 270 33.31 -6.04 -4.85
N PRO A 271 33.76 -7.03 -5.63
CA PRO A 271 34.94 -7.83 -5.32
C PRO A 271 36.21 -7.00 -5.59
N ARG A 272 36.40 -5.92 -4.81
CA ARG A 272 37.61 -5.11 -4.73
C ARG A 272 37.96 -4.79 -3.28
N PHE A 273 38.15 -5.85 -2.51
CA PHE A 273 39.20 -5.84 -1.49
C PHE A 273 40.22 -6.90 -1.88
N SER A 274 41.24 -6.48 -2.63
CA SER A 274 42.53 -7.16 -2.60
C SER A 274 43.00 -7.08 -1.15
N ILE A 275 43.01 -8.21 -0.44
CA ILE A 275 43.60 -8.26 0.89
C ILE A 275 45.11 -7.99 0.69
N PRO A 276 45.68 -6.89 1.20
CA PRO A 276 47.12 -6.77 1.23
C PRO A 276 47.65 -7.86 2.15
N GLU A 277 48.65 -8.57 1.67
CA GLU A 277 49.26 -9.76 2.27
C GLU A 277 49.39 -9.62 3.79
N LEU A 278 48.50 -10.30 4.52
CA LEU A 278 48.45 -10.25 5.98
C LEU A 278 49.64 -11.04 6.54
N SER A 279 50.76 -10.33 6.69
CA SER A 279 51.96 -10.84 7.36
C SER A 279 51.61 -11.47 8.72
N SER A 280 52.46 -12.41 9.15
CA SER A 280 52.22 -13.44 10.18
C SER A 280 51.94 -12.95 11.62
N ARG A 281 51.56 -11.68 11.81
CA ARG A 281 51.32 -11.04 13.11
C ARG A 281 49.84 -10.92 13.51
N VAL A 282 48.90 -10.97 12.57
CA VAL A 282 47.45 -10.85 12.90
C VAL A 282 46.84 -12.18 13.36
N LEU A 283 47.30 -13.32 12.84
CA LEU A 283 46.88 -14.65 13.32
C LEU A 283 47.27 -14.89 14.79
N LEU A 284 48.39 -14.33 15.24
CA LEU A 284 48.85 -14.40 16.63
C LEU A 284 47.91 -13.68 17.61
N ILE A 285 47.34 -12.53 17.21
CA ILE A 285 46.43 -11.74 18.04
C ILE A 285 45.09 -12.47 18.24
N LEU A 286 44.55 -13.09 17.19
CA LEU A 286 43.30 -13.87 17.29
C LEU A 286 43.49 -15.18 18.06
N TYR A 287 44.66 -15.83 17.97
CA TYR A 287 44.98 -17.01 18.78
C TYR A 287 45.13 -16.66 20.28
N LEU A 288 45.72 -15.51 20.60
CA LEU A 288 45.86 -15.03 21.98
C LEU A 288 44.52 -14.63 22.61
N ILE A 289 43.61 -13.99 21.86
CA ILE A 289 42.27 -13.65 22.35
C ILE A 289 41.45 -14.92 22.64
N SER A 290 41.50 -15.93 21.76
CA SER A 290 40.83 -17.22 21.98
C SER A 290 41.42 -18.04 23.16
N TRP A 291 42.68 -17.81 23.49
CA TRP A 291 43.38 -18.46 24.62
C TRP A 291 43.10 -17.77 25.97
N TRP A 292 42.93 -16.44 25.95
CA TRP A 292 42.63 -15.62 27.14
C TRP A 292 41.24 -15.89 27.72
N GLU A 293 40.21 -16.06 26.87
CA GLU A 293 38.84 -16.32 27.31
C GLU A 293 38.65 -17.70 27.99
N LYS A 294 39.56 -18.66 27.75
CA LYS A 294 39.46 -20.04 28.28
C LYS A 294 40.19 -20.29 29.59
N THR A 295 41.00 -19.34 30.09
CA THR A 295 41.89 -19.58 31.24
C THR A 295 41.59 -18.74 32.49
N PHE A 296 40.85 -17.62 32.38
CA PHE A 296 40.49 -16.79 33.55
C PHE A 296 39.03 -16.92 34.05
N GLY A 297 38.21 -17.75 33.42
CA GLY A 297 36.77 -17.92 33.75
C GLY A 297 36.45 -18.55 35.11
N LEU A 298 37.44 -19.07 35.85
CA LEU A 298 37.22 -19.83 37.10
C LEU A 298 37.68 -19.13 38.39
N TRP A 299 38.21 -17.91 38.32
CA TRP A 299 38.65 -17.17 39.52
C TRP A 299 37.67 -16.07 39.98
N TRP A 300 36.84 -15.54 39.06
CA TRP A 300 35.96 -14.38 39.33
C TRP A 300 34.73 -14.69 40.21
N GLN A 301 34.29 -15.95 40.33
CA GLN A 301 33.13 -16.32 41.16
C GLN A 301 33.43 -16.49 42.66
N ARG A 302 34.69 -16.37 43.10
CA ARG A 302 35.07 -16.56 44.53
C ARG A 302 35.50 -15.27 45.25
N SER A 303 35.63 -14.14 44.54
CA SER A 303 36.00 -12.86 45.13
C SER A 303 34.79 -11.99 45.50
N LEU A 304 34.40 -12.03 46.78
CA LEU A 304 33.95 -10.87 47.56
C LEU A 304 32.70 -10.12 47.03
N ARG A 305 31.46 -10.33 47.52
CA ARG A 305 30.99 -10.91 48.79
C ARG A 305 31.71 -10.45 50.07
N GLN A 306 32.43 -9.31 50.02
CA GLN A 306 32.98 -8.61 51.20
C GLN A 306 32.98 -7.06 51.09
N ARG A 307 32.15 -6.46 50.22
CA ARG A 307 31.90 -5.00 50.23
C ARG A 307 30.44 -4.63 50.52
N ARG A 308 29.83 -5.35 51.48
CA ARG A 308 28.73 -4.83 52.32
C ARG A 308 29.29 -4.55 53.73
N LYS A 309 29.92 -3.37 53.93
CA LYS A 309 30.18 -2.67 55.22
C LYS A 309 31.16 -1.50 54.98
N GLY A 310 30.78 -0.29 55.41
CA GLY A 310 31.56 0.96 55.38
C GLY A 310 31.73 1.60 53.98
N ASN A 311 31.79 2.92 53.75
CA ASN A 311 31.54 4.15 54.55
C ASN A 311 30.82 5.14 53.58
N GLN A 312 30.06 6.19 53.92
CA GLN A 312 29.74 6.96 55.13
C GLN A 312 30.74 8.05 55.62
N TRP A 313 30.33 9.32 55.36
CA TRP A 313 30.72 10.60 55.98
C TRP A 313 32.06 11.30 55.65
N TRP A 314 31.91 12.64 55.53
CA TRP A 314 32.89 13.74 55.38
C TRP A 314 33.77 13.73 54.11
N SER A 315 34.08 14.88 53.48
CA SER A 315 33.87 16.29 53.85
C SER A 315 33.15 17.10 52.76
#